data_AF-A0A932EJD8-F1
#
_entry.id   AF-A0A932EJD8-F1
#
_cell.length_a   1.000
_cell.length_b   1.000
_cell.length_c   1.000
_cell.angle_alpha   90.00
_cell.angle_beta   90.00
_cell.angle_gamma   90.00
#
_symmetry.space_group_name_H-M   'P 1'
#
loop_
_entity.id
_entity.type
_entity.pdbx_description
1 polymer ?
#
loop_
_entity_poly.entity_id
_entity_poly.type
_entity_poly.pdbx_seq_one_letter_code
_entity_poly.pdbx_strand_id
1 'polypeptide(L)' 'MYVDRQQFGRIEDLRNLSTEQIEQMEFVSARDATTRYGTGHPSGIIEVTTRRG' A
#
# COMPACT_ATOMS: atom_id res chain seq x y z
N MET A 1 -2.81 3.96 2.97
CA MET A 1 -2.18 2.71 2.51
C MET A 1 -2.79 2.36 1.16
N TYR A 2 -2.16 1.49 0.38
CA TYR A 2 -2.69 1.07 -0.92
C TYR A 2 -2.75 -0.45 -0.98
N VAL A 3 -3.84 -0.98 -1.53
CA VAL A 3 -4.03 -2.41 -1.84
C VAL A 3 -4.34 -2.50 -3.32
N ASP A 4 -3.54 -3.25 -4.08
CA ASP A 4 -3.70 -3.40 -5.54
C ASP A 4 -3.84 -2.06 -6.27
N ARG A 5 -3.02 -1.07 -5.88
CA ARG A 5 -3.01 0.33 -6.35
C ARG A 5 -4.26 1.15 -6.02
N GLN A 6 -5.22 0.62 -5.28
CA GLN A 6 -6.36 1.35 -4.77
C GLN A 6 -6.07 1.90 -3.38
N GLN A 7 -6.42 3.16 -3.13
CA GLN A 7 -6.26 3.76 -1.81
C GLN A 7 -7.12 3.00 -0.81
N PHE A 8 -6.46 2.40 0.18
CA PHE A 8 -7.09 1.59 1.21
C PHE A 8 -6.68 2.15 2.56
N GLY A 9 -7.63 2.79 3.22
CA GLY A 9 -7.57 3.15 4.64
C GLY A 9 -6.24 3.72 5.16
N ARG A 10 -6.06 3.54 6.46
CA ARG A 10 -4.86 3.92 7.22
C ARG A 10 -3.98 2.69 7.40
N ILE A 11 -2.74 2.91 7.82
CA ILE A 11 -1.80 1.81 8.09
C ILE A 11 -2.29 0.90 9.23
N GLU A 12 -3.13 1.43 10.12
CA GLU A 12 -3.72 0.66 11.22
C GLU A 12 -4.65 -0.45 10.69
N ASP A 13 -5.28 -0.25 9.54
CA ASP A 13 -6.17 -1.21 8.89
C ASP A 13 -5.42 -2.44 8.35
N LEU A 14 -4.09 -2.36 8.22
CA LEU A 14 -3.24 -3.49 7.83
C LEU A 14 -3.39 -4.66 8.82
N ARG A 15 -3.66 -4.36 10.10
CA ARG A 15 -3.87 -5.39 11.13
C ARG A 15 -5.11 -6.25 10.90
N ASN A 16 -6.03 -5.76 10.07
CA ASN A 16 -7.27 -6.45 9.74
C ASN A 16 -7.16 -7.25 8.42
N LEU A 17 -6.07 -7.10 7.66
CA LEU A 17 -5.84 -7.86 6.44
C LEU A 17 -5.29 -9.25 6.78
N SER A 18 -5.93 -10.29 6.26
CA SER A 18 -5.42 -11.66 6.40
C SER A 18 -4.12 -11.81 5.63
N THR A 19 -3.06 -12.30 6.30
CA THR A 19 -1.76 -12.54 5.68
C THR A 19 -1.81 -13.56 4.56
N GLU A 20 -2.79 -14.47 4.58
CA GLU A 20 -3.01 -15.47 3.53
C GLU A 20 -3.37 -14.83 2.18
N GLN A 21 -4.03 -13.67 2.22
CA GLN A 21 -4.46 -12.93 1.04
C GLN A 21 -3.36 -12.05 0.46
N ILE A 22 -2.25 -11.85 1.18
CA ILE A 22 -1.15 -10.96 0.78
C ILE A 22 -0.12 -11.74 -0.03
N GLU A 23 0.18 -11.23 -1.23
CA GLU A 23 1.29 -11.69 -2.07
C GLU A 23 2.58 -10.96 -1.71
N GLN A 24 2.52 -9.63 -1.59
CA GLN A 24 3.67 -8.78 -1.31
C GLN A 24 3.27 -7.54 -0.49
N MET A 25 4.18 -7.07 0.35
CA MET A 25 4.13 -5.73 0.94
C MET A 25 5.43 -4.97 0.65
N GLU A 26 5.31 -3.75 0.16
CA GLU A 26 6.43 -2.87 -0.17
C GLU A 26 6.24 -1.51 0.49
N PHE A 27 7.32 -0.96 1.07
CA PHE A 27 7.37 0.45 1.41
C PHE A 27 7.82 1.25 0.19
N VAL A 28 6.97 2.15 -0.28
CA VAL A 28 7.25 3.06 -1.40
C VAL A 28 7.62 4.41 -0.81
N SER A 29 8.82 4.90 -1.15
CA SER A 29 9.35 6.17 -0.66
C SER A 29 8.45 7.35 -1.03
N ALA A 30 8.53 8.48 -0.31
CA ALA A 30 7.74 9.68 -0.64
C ALA A 30 7.94 10.17 -2.08
N ARG A 31 9.17 10.06 -2.60
CA ARG A 31 9.52 10.42 -3.98
C ARG A 31 8.84 9.50 -4.98
N ASP A 32 8.94 8.19 -4.76
CA ASP A 32 8.34 7.19 -5.64
C ASP A 32 6.81 7.23 -5.55
N ALA A 33 6.27 7.44 -4.35
CA ALA A 33 4.84 7.60 -4.13
C ALA A 33 4.30 8.82 -4.88
N THR A 34 5.03 9.95 -4.84
CA THR A 34 4.66 11.14 -5.64
C THR A 34 4.63 10.84 -7.14
N THR A 35 5.56 10.00 -7.60
CA THR A 35 5.68 9.63 -9.02
C THR A 35 4.58 8.65 -9.46
N ARG A 36 4.25 7.66 -8.62
CA ARG A 36 3.31 6.57 -8.93
C ARG A 36 1.84 6.90 -8.60
N TYR A 37 1.61 7.66 -7.53
CA TYR A 37 0.30 7.91 -6.93
C TYR A 37 -0.07 9.41 -6.82
N GLY A 38 0.85 10.30 -7.21
CA GLY A 38 0.66 11.75 -7.07
C GLY A 38 1.06 12.29 -5.69
N THR A 39 0.97 13.61 -5.55
CA THR A 39 1.33 14.34 -4.33
C THR A 39 0.43 13.99 -3.14
N GLY A 40 0.84 14.34 -1.92
CA GLY A 40 0.06 14.06 -0.70
C GLY A 40 0.57 12.87 0.12
N HIS A 41 1.72 12.32 -0.27
CA HIS A 41 2.35 11.17 0.39
C HIS A 41 3.74 11.54 0.98
N PRO A 42 3.83 12.55 1.86
CA PRO A 42 5.12 13.10 2.32
C PRO A 42 5.97 12.10 3.11
N SER A 43 5.35 11.07 3.67
CA SER A 43 6.01 10.01 4.45
C SER A 43 6.17 8.70 3.66
N GLY A 44 5.82 8.68 2.37
CA GLY A 44 5.71 7.46 1.58
C GLY A 44 4.40 6.71 1.86
N ILE A 45 4.29 5.51 1.29
CA ILE A 45 3.13 4.63 1.44
C ILE A 45 3.58 3.18 1.67
N ILE A 46 2.67 2.37 2.20
CA ILE A 46 2.76 0.92 2.12
C ILE A 46 1.85 0.48 0.97
N GLU A 47 2.43 -0.21 0.00
CA GLU A 47 1.74 -0.88 -1.10
C GLU A 47 1.62 -2.37 -0.77
N VAL A 48 0.40 -2.86 -0.78
CA VAL A 48 0.06 -4.27 -0.57
C VAL A 48 -0.46 -4.81 -1.89
N THR A 49 0.12 -5.93 -2.34
CA THR A 49 -0.38 -6.68 -3.50
C THR A 49 -1.06 -7.94 -2.99
N THR A 50 -2.28 -8.22 -3.43
CA THR A 50 -3.02 -9.43 -3.05
C THR A 50 -2.74 -10.59 -4.01
N ARG A 51 -2.81 -11.81 -3.49
CA ARG A 51 -2.70 -13.01 -4.34
C ARG A 51 -3.89 -13.05 -5.27
N ARG A 52 -3.64 -13.17 -6.58
CA ARG A 52 -4.69 -13.57 -7.52
C ARG A 52 -4.90 -15.07 -7.40
N GLY A 53 -6.11 -15.48 -7.05
CA GLY A 53 -6.55 -16.89 -7.09
C GLY A 53 -6.70 -17.41 -8.51
#